data_AF-A0ABD7SRR1-F1
#
_entry.id   AF-A0ABD7SRR1-F1
#
_cell.length_a   1.000
_cell.length_b   1.000
_cell.length_c   1.000
_cell.angle_alpha   90.00
_cell.angle_beta   90.00
_cell.angle_gamma   90.00
#
_symmetry.space_group_name_H-M   'P 1'
#
loop_
_entity.id
_entity.type
_entity.pdbx_description
1 polymer ?
#
loop_
_entity_poly.entity_id
_entity_poly.type
_entity_poly.pdbx_seq_one_letter_code
_entity_poly.pdbx_strand_id
1 'polypeptide(L)'
;MNKEVGYISFVMIDEPNNMVLNLGGAGFSTKERLDSEWQRIPSFEGHSAFVADLEDSTGSIVDDKSVSADVITARLGKPIHELIASARLHAVEEETALRNTSFQSQ
;
A
#
# COMPACT_ATOMS: atom_id res chain seq x y z
N MET A 1 -2.76 14.63 -18.06
CA MET A 1 -2.24 13.65 -17.09
C MET A 1 -1.92 12.40 -17.87
N ASN A 2 -0.68 11.92 -17.86
CA ASN A 2 -0.38 10.62 -18.43
C ASN A 2 -0.99 9.57 -17.51
N LYS A 3 -1.83 8.69 -18.05
CA LYS A 3 -2.41 7.57 -17.31
C LYS A 3 -1.28 6.69 -16.78
N GLU A 4 -1.29 6.38 -15.50
CA GLU A 4 -0.38 5.41 -14.91
C GLU A 4 -0.65 4.02 -15.51
N VAL A 5 0.42 3.28 -15.77
CA VAL A 5 0.35 1.91 -16.29
C VAL A 5 0.26 0.86 -15.18
N GLY A 6 0.52 1.27 -13.93
CA GLY A 6 0.46 0.45 -12.73
C GLY A 6 1.03 1.17 -11.53
N TYR A 7 0.92 0.51 -10.37
CA TYR A 7 1.28 1.06 -9.07
C TYR A 7 2.09 0.03 -8.27
N ILE A 8 2.89 0.51 -7.33
CA ILE A 8 3.43 -0.31 -6.25
C ILE A 8 2.95 0.31 -4.94
N SER A 9 2.18 -0.45 -4.17
CA SER A 9 1.67 -0.07 -2.85
C SER A 9 2.38 -0.87 -1.77
N PHE A 10 2.60 -0.25 -0.61
CA PHE A 10 3.09 -0.93 0.58
C PHE A 10 1.96 -1.00 1.59
N VAL A 11 1.62 -2.20 2.02
CA VAL A 11 0.52 -2.46 2.95
C VAL A 11 1.00 -3.20 4.19
N MET A 12 0.25 -3.08 5.27
CA MET A 12 0.44 -3.86 6.49
C MET A 12 -0.86 -4.57 6.87
N ILE A 13 -0.76 -5.86 7.20
CA ILE A 13 -1.82 -6.62 7.84
C ILE A 13 -1.81 -6.29 9.34
N ASP A 14 -2.78 -5.49 9.78
CA ASP A 14 -2.96 -5.10 11.18
C ASP A 14 -3.89 -6.10 11.90
N GLU A 15 -3.37 -7.30 12.16
CA GLU A 15 -4.13 -8.40 12.77
C GLU A 15 -4.90 -7.99 14.04
N PRO A 16 -4.33 -7.21 14.99
CA PRO A 16 -5.05 -6.82 16.21
C PRO A 16 -6.34 -6.02 15.95
N ASN A 17 -6.39 -5.27 14.85
CA ASN A 17 -7.56 -4.48 14.46
C ASN A 17 -8.34 -5.12 13.30
N ASN A 18 -7.89 -6.28 12.80
CA ASN A 18 -8.44 -6.97 11.63
C ASN A 18 -8.58 -6.05 10.40
N MET A 19 -7.51 -5.30 10.10
CA MET A 19 -7.48 -4.32 9.01
C MET A 19 -6.26 -4.52 8.10
N VAL A 20 -6.39 -4.08 6.85
CA VAL A 20 -5.25 -3.86 5.96
C VAL A 20 -5.00 -2.36 5.88
N LEU A 21 -3.79 -1.94 6.21
CA LEU A 21 -3.38 -0.55 6.24
C LEU A 21 -2.55 -0.24 5.00
N ASN A 22 -2.97 0.75 4.20
CA ASN A 22 -2.14 1.27 3.11
C ASN A 22 -1.13 2.28 3.69
N LEU A 23 0.16 1.94 3.61
CA LEU A 23 1.25 2.75 4.14
C LEU A 23 1.73 3.81 3.12
N GLY A 24 1.29 3.70 1.87
CA GLY A 24 1.67 4.54 0.74
C GLY A 24 2.27 3.73 -0.41
N GLY A 25 2.67 4.44 -1.46
CA GLY A 25 3.14 3.81 -2.69
C GLY A 25 3.47 4.81 -3.77
N ALA A 26 3.67 4.33 -4.99
CA ALA A 26 3.91 5.17 -6.15
C ALA A 26 3.22 4.62 -7.40
N GLY A 27 2.69 5.53 -8.22
CA GLY A 27 2.22 5.24 -9.58
C GLY A 27 3.33 5.43 -10.61
N PHE A 28 3.26 4.64 -11.68
CA PHE A 28 4.29 4.61 -12.73
C PHE A 28 3.68 4.88 -14.10
N SER A 29 4.32 5.74 -14.89
CA SER A 29 3.84 6.12 -16.22
C SER A 29 4.35 5.21 -17.35
N THR A 30 5.33 4.34 -17.08
CA THR A 30 5.87 3.40 -18.07
C THR A 30 6.11 2.03 -17.44
N LYS A 31 5.93 0.96 -18.24
CA LYS A 31 6.02 -0.42 -17.76
C LYS A 31 7.45 -0.78 -17.40
N GLU A 32 8.42 -0.25 -18.15
CA GLU A 32 9.85 -0.48 -17.93
C GLU A 32 10.29 0.07 -16.57
N ARG A 33 9.78 1.25 -16.18
CA ARG A 33 10.10 1.83 -14.87
C ARG A 33 9.41 1.07 -13.75
N LEU A 34 8.14 0.70 -13.93
CA LEU A 34 7.40 -0.12 -12.98
C LEU A 34 8.14 -1.44 -12.70
N ASP A 35 8.51 -2.16 -13.76
CA ASP A 35 9.20 -3.45 -13.67
C ASP A 35 10.58 -3.30 -13.01
N SER A 36 11.34 -2.26 -13.41
CA SER A 36 12.63 -1.99 -12.80
C SER A 36 12.51 -1.70 -11.30
N GLU A 37 11.49 -0.96 -10.86
CA GLU A 37 11.31 -0.66 -9.45
C GLU A 37 10.80 -1.87 -8.67
N TRP A 38 9.91 -2.67 -9.25
CA TRP A 38 9.42 -3.92 -8.67
C TRP A 38 10.55 -4.92 -8.43
N GLN A 39 11.44 -5.11 -9.40
CA GLN A 39 12.59 -6.01 -9.27
C GLN A 39 13.59 -5.56 -8.19
N ARG A 40 13.65 -4.25 -7.90
CA ARG A 40 14.51 -3.70 -6.84
C ARG A 40 13.92 -3.85 -5.43
N ILE A 41 12.70 -4.34 -5.29
CA ILE A 41 12.10 -4.61 -3.98
C ILE A 41 12.49 -6.04 -3.59
N PRO A 42 13.33 -6.21 -2.55
CA PRO A 42 13.72 -7.53 -2.10
C PRO A 42 12.55 -8.17 -1.33
N SER A 43 12.27 -9.44 -1.66
CA SER A 43 11.36 -10.25 -0.84
C SER A 43 12.03 -10.60 0.48
N PHE A 44 11.26 -10.61 1.56
CA PHE A 44 11.68 -11.03 2.88
C PHE A 44 11.42 -12.53 3.04
N GLU A 45 12.47 -13.29 3.35
CA GLU A 45 12.36 -14.73 3.60
C GLU A 45 11.95 -14.96 5.07
N GLY A 46 10.65 -14.85 5.36
CA GLY A 46 10.09 -15.09 6.69
C GLY A 46 8.67 -14.56 6.84
N HIS A 47 8.11 -14.70 8.03
CA HIS A 47 6.84 -14.04 8.34
C HIS A 47 7.05 -12.54 8.50
N SER A 48 6.32 -11.77 7.70
CA SER A 48 6.20 -10.32 7.85
C SER A 48 4.73 -9.94 7.71
N ALA A 49 4.30 -8.97 8.52
CA ALA A 49 3.00 -8.34 8.37
C ALA A 49 2.97 -7.33 7.21
N PHE A 50 4.11 -7.05 6.58
CA PHE A 50 4.26 -6.07 5.53
C PHE A 50 4.35 -6.72 4.16
N VAL A 51 3.62 -6.15 3.21
CA VAL A 51 3.54 -6.60 1.82
C VAL A 51 3.75 -5.42 0.89
N ALA A 52 4.48 -5.64 -0.19
CA ALA A 52 4.47 -4.77 -1.35
C ALA A 52 3.57 -5.40 -2.40
N ASP A 53 2.55 -4.68 -2.84
CA ASP A 53 1.62 -5.11 -3.88
C ASP A 53 1.99 -4.44 -5.20
N LEU A 54 2.13 -5.24 -6.26
CA LEU A 54 2.20 -4.75 -7.63
C LEU A 54 0.79 -4.72 -8.20
N GLU A 55 0.36 -3.53 -8.63
CA GLU A 55 -0.97 -3.31 -9.17
C GLU A 55 -0.92 -2.90 -10.64
N ASP A 56 -1.93 -3.31 -11.40
CA ASP A 56 -2.14 -2.83 -12.76
C ASP A 56 -2.77 -1.42 -12.79
N SER A 57 -3.02 -0.89 -13.99
CA SER A 57 -3.62 0.45 -14.17
C SER A 57 -5.05 0.62 -13.63
N THR A 58 -5.68 -0.46 -13.17
CA THR A 58 -7.02 -0.46 -12.56
C THR A 58 -6.99 -0.54 -11.04
N GLY A 59 -5.79 -0.72 -10.45
CA GLY A 59 -5.62 -0.98 -9.02
C GLY A 59 -5.81 -2.46 -8.64
N SER A 60 -5.82 -3.37 -9.63
CA SER A 60 -5.89 -4.80 -9.34
C SER A 60 -4.50 -5.33 -9.02
N ILE A 61 -4.35 -6.05 -7.91
CA ILE A 61 -3.09 -6.70 -7.53
C ILE A 61 -2.80 -7.83 -8.53
N VAL A 62 -1.61 -7.80 -9.13
CA VAL A 62 -1.14 -8.80 -10.11
C VAL A 62 0.05 -9.62 -9.62
N ASP A 63 0.77 -9.13 -8.61
CA ASP A 63 1.88 -9.81 -7.93
C ASP A 63 2.08 -9.19 -6.54
N ASP A 64 2.69 -9.93 -5.62
CA ASP A 64 2.96 -9.45 -4.27
C ASP A 64 4.29 -9.98 -3.72
N LYS A 65 4.85 -9.24 -2.76
CA LYS A 65 6.06 -9.63 -2.03
C LYS A 65 5.89 -9.34 -0.56
N SER A 66 6.15 -10.33 0.28
CA SER A 66 6.45 -10.07 1.68
C SER A 66 7.73 -9.23 1.77
N VAL A 67 7.73 -8.15 2.56
CA VAL A 67 8.86 -7.23 2.71
C VAL A 67 9.14 -6.94 4.18
N SER A 68 10.33 -6.43 4.53
CA SER A 68 10.61 -5.96 5.88
C SER A 68 10.17 -4.50 6.08
N ALA A 69 10.00 -4.08 7.34
CA ALA A 69 9.78 -2.68 7.68
C ALA A 69 10.89 -1.77 7.12
N ASP A 70 12.14 -2.21 7.15
CA ASP A 70 13.29 -1.44 6.66
C ASP A 70 13.15 -1.10 5.17
N VAL A 71 12.67 -2.05 4.35
CA VAL A 71 12.40 -1.80 2.92
C VAL A 71 11.37 -0.69 2.74
N ILE A 72 10.28 -0.72 3.52
CA ILE A 72 9.24 0.31 3.45
C ILE A 72 9.80 1.67 3.86
N THR A 73 10.52 1.75 4.98
CA THR A 73 11.08 3.02 5.46
C THR A 73 12.06 3.62 4.46
N ALA A 74 12.90 2.79 3.83
CA ALA A 74 13.85 3.22 2.82
C ALA A 74 13.15 3.75 1.55
N ARG A 75 12.01 3.15 1.17
CA ARG A 75 11.25 3.52 -0.02
C ARG A 75 10.37 4.75 0.18
N LEU A 76 9.74 4.87 1.35
CA LEU A 76 8.79 5.95 1.65
C LEU A 76 9.42 7.13 2.40
N GLY A 77 10.67 6.98 2.85
CA GLY A 77 11.43 8.06 3.50
C GLY A 77 10.89 8.49 4.86
N LYS A 78 10.10 7.63 5.52
CA LYS A 78 9.49 7.88 6.84
C LYS A 78 9.68 6.70 7.77
N PRO A 79 9.77 6.93 9.10
CA PRO A 79 9.75 5.85 10.08
C PRO A 79 8.47 5.01 10.01
N ILE A 80 8.59 3.68 10.20
CA ILE A 80 7.45 2.76 10.04
C ILE A 80 6.29 3.05 11.01
N HIS A 81 6.59 3.49 12.23
CA HIS A 81 5.56 3.81 13.22
C HIS A 81 4.72 5.03 12.82
N GLU A 82 5.30 6.01 12.14
CA GLU A 82 4.57 7.17 11.61
C GLU A 82 3.65 6.75 10.47
N LEU A 83 4.16 5.90 9.55
CA LEU A 83 3.38 5.37 8.43
C LEU A 83 2.16 4.57 8.92
N ILE A 84 2.34 3.69 9.91
CA ILE A 84 1.26 2.91 10.50
C ILE A 84 0.24 3.82 11.19
N ALA A 85 0.70 4.81 11.97
CA ALA A 85 -0.19 5.74 12.66
C ALA A 85 -1.04 6.55 11.66
N SER A 86 -0.42 7.07 10.60
CA SER A 86 -1.14 7.77 9.53
C SER A 86 -2.13 6.87 8.80
N ALA A 87 -1.73 5.64 8.46
CA ALA A 87 -2.60 4.70 7.75
C ALA A 87 -3.83 4.31 8.59
N ARG A 88 -3.66 4.10 9.90
CA ARG A 88 -4.78 3.84 10.82
C ARG A 88 -5.75 5.02 10.89
N LEU A 89 -5.22 6.25 10.96
CA LEU A 89 -6.06 7.44 10.98
C LEU A 89 -6.91 7.53 9.70
N HIS A 90 -6.29 7.36 8.53
CA HIS A 90 -6.98 7.39 7.25
C HIS A 90 -8.05 6.30 7.14
N ALA A 91 -7.76 5.08 7.57
CA ALA A 91 -8.74 4.00 7.51
C ALA A 91 -9.99 4.26 8.37
N VAL A 92 -9.82 4.88 9.56
CA VAL A 92 -10.95 5.30 10.41
C VAL A 92 -11.75 6.43 9.75
N GLU A 93 -11.08 7.38 9.10
CA GLU A 93 -11.74 8.47 8.36
C GLU A 93 -12.57 7.92 7.19
N GLU A 94 -12.03 6.99 6.41
CA GLU A 94 -12.73 6.35 5.28
C GLU A 94 -13.94 5.54 5.75
N GLU A 95 -13.79 4.73 6.80
CA GLU A 95 -14.90 3.97 7.38
C GLU A 95 -16.02 4.91 7.86
N THR A 96 -15.64 6.00 8.53
CA THR A 96 -16.59 7.02 9.01
C THR A 96 -17.31 7.71 7.83
N ALA A 97 -16.57 8.04 6.77
CA ALA A 97 -17.14 8.67 5.58
C ALA A 97 -18.13 7.75 4.85
N LEU A 98 -17.77 6.48 4.64
CA LEU A 98 -18.62 5.45 4.01
C LEU A 98 -19.90 5.20 4.82
N ARG A 99 -19.77 5.16 6.14
CA ARG A 99 -20.92 5.05 7.05
C ARG A 99 -21.85 6.25 6.88
N ASN A 100 -21.32 7.47 6.87
CA ASN A 100 -22.14 8.68 6.77
C ASN A 100 -22.83 8.83 5.41
N THR A 101 -22.20 8.44 4.29
CA THR A 101 -22.84 8.46 2.96
C THR A 101 -23.93 7.40 2.80
N SER A 102 -23.75 6.24 3.44
CA SER A 102 -24.75 5.16 3.48
C SER A 102 -26.03 5.56 4.24
N PHE A 103 -25.94 6.48 5.21
CA PHE A 103 -27.10 7.02 5.94
C PHE A 103 -27.78 8.21 5.27
N GLN A 104 -27.14 8.90 4.32
CA GLN A 104 -27.74 10.01 3.57
C GLN A 104 -28.49 9.58 2.31
N SER A 105 -28.47 8.28 1.99
CA SER A 105 -29.11 7.71 0.80
C SER A 105 -30.46 7.04 1.09
N GLN A 106 -31.07 7.30 2.26
CA GLN A 106 -32.40 6.79 2.65
C GLN A 106 -33.46 7.88 2.68
#